data_AF-A0A1H8NGN0-F1
#
_entry.id   AF-A0A1H8NGN0-F1
#
_cell.length_a   1.000
_cell.length_b   1.000
_cell.length_c   1.000
_cell.angle_alpha   90.00
_cell.angle_beta   90.00
_cell.angle_gamma   90.00
#
_symmetry.space_group_name_H-M   'P 1'
#
loop_
_entity.id
_entity.type
_entity.pdbx_description
1 polymer ?
#
loop_
_entity_poly.entity_id
_entity_poly.type
_entity_poly.pdbx_seq_one_letter_code
_entity_poly.pdbx_strand_id
1 'polypeptide(L)'
;MSYLNLTDNQFNPKGFWDRPLESLNPPAVHELALFDQNGYDLTDLEQRYAEANLATAHAHREHRHAIKTPWFTQPERVEGAVLNHSLLFERKGYCGEALEQLECWAQANPLIYKIIRMRPKWGLDFSMDYADRAGNVFEVLHWEYDGFDYAEVAERKQQLEVKLAATDWDDAAASILKQKDQWHHLDFFAQSDWKCHYFGIVKERFKMVIWE
;
A
#
# COMPACT_ATOMS: atom_id res chain seq x y z
N MET A 1 -6.05 19.03 -19.13
CA MET A 1 -7.09 17.98 -18.99
C MET A 1 -6.49 16.90 -18.11
N SER A 2 -7.19 16.48 -17.04
CA SER A 2 -6.69 15.42 -16.18
C SER A 2 -6.70 14.10 -16.93
N TYR A 3 -5.54 13.47 -17.07
CA TYR A 3 -5.34 12.15 -17.68
C TYR A 3 -5.28 11.03 -16.62
N LEU A 4 -5.62 11.36 -15.37
CA LEU A 4 -5.71 10.44 -14.25
C LEU A 4 -7.17 9.97 -14.10
N ASN A 5 -7.39 8.66 -14.15
CA ASN A 5 -8.72 8.07 -13.99
C ASN A 5 -8.82 7.44 -12.60
N LEU A 6 -9.81 7.88 -11.82
CA LEU A 6 -10.18 7.21 -10.57
C LEU A 6 -10.85 5.86 -10.91
N THR A 7 -10.46 4.81 -10.19
CA THR A 7 -11.13 3.51 -10.32
C THR A 7 -12.30 3.37 -9.36
N ASP A 8 -13.21 2.44 -9.64
CA ASP A 8 -14.32 2.10 -8.73
C ASP A 8 -13.90 1.20 -7.56
N ASN A 9 -12.60 0.89 -7.42
CA ASN A 9 -12.09 0.00 -6.38
C ASN A 9 -12.27 0.61 -4.98
N GLN A 10 -12.69 -0.23 -4.03
CA GLN A 10 -12.88 0.13 -2.63
C GLN A 10 -12.15 -0.85 -1.74
N PHE A 11 -11.75 -0.37 -0.56
CA PHE A 11 -11.25 -1.25 0.48
C PHE A 11 -12.33 -2.24 0.92
N ASN A 12 -11.93 -3.47 1.24
CA ASN A 12 -12.76 -4.41 1.96
C ASN A 12 -12.76 -4.04 3.46
N PRO A 13 -13.93 -3.70 4.05
CA PRO A 13 -14.04 -3.37 5.47
C PRO A 13 -13.82 -4.57 6.39
N LYS A 14 -13.88 -5.81 5.87
CA LYS A 14 -13.55 -7.01 6.63
C LYS A 14 -12.04 -7.04 6.87
N GLY A 15 -11.65 -6.68 8.09
CA GLY A 15 -10.24 -6.64 8.52
C GLY A 15 -9.64 -8.01 8.85
N PHE A 16 -10.47 -9.04 9.03
CA PHE A 16 -10.03 -10.34 9.53
C PHE A 16 -10.45 -11.49 8.62
N TRP A 17 -9.58 -12.48 8.50
CA TRP A 17 -9.89 -13.79 7.96
C TRP A 17 -10.51 -14.69 9.03
N ASP A 18 -11.63 -15.32 8.69
CA ASP A 18 -12.40 -16.21 9.56
C ASP A 18 -12.43 -17.65 9.05
N ARG A 19 -12.22 -17.87 7.75
CA ARG A 19 -12.22 -19.23 7.17
C ARG A 19 -10.85 -19.90 7.34
N PRO A 20 -10.81 -21.11 7.93
CA PRO A 20 -9.59 -21.89 8.07
C PRO A 20 -9.18 -22.48 6.72
N LEU A 21 -7.94 -22.96 6.64
CA LEU A 21 -7.48 -23.78 5.53
C LEU A 21 -8.00 -25.22 5.68
N GLU A 22 -8.20 -25.92 4.56
CA GLU A 22 -8.57 -27.36 4.58
C GLU A 22 -7.44 -28.25 5.15
N SER A 23 -6.21 -27.75 5.18
CA SER A 23 -5.06 -28.45 5.75
C SER A 23 -5.22 -28.65 7.25
N LEU A 24 -4.87 -29.84 7.75
CA LEU A 24 -4.80 -30.11 9.19
C LEU A 24 -3.37 -29.99 9.75
N ASN A 25 -2.36 -30.06 8.88
CA ASN A 25 -0.95 -30.04 9.30
C ASN A 25 -0.44 -28.61 9.47
N PRO A 26 0.41 -28.35 10.49
CA PRO A 26 1.10 -27.07 10.64
C PRO A 26 1.96 -26.73 9.41
N PRO A 27 2.06 -25.44 9.06
CA PRO A 27 2.90 -24.96 7.97
C PRO A 27 4.39 -25.14 8.30
N ALA A 28 5.19 -25.37 7.27
CA ALA A 28 6.63 -25.39 7.34
C ALA A 28 7.20 -24.00 7.64
N VAL A 29 8.42 -23.94 8.21
CA VAL A 29 9.07 -22.68 8.58
C VAL A 29 9.26 -21.73 7.38
N HIS A 30 9.53 -22.25 6.19
CA HIS A 30 9.73 -21.42 5.00
C HIS A 30 8.47 -20.67 4.57
N GLU A 31 7.26 -21.18 4.88
CA GLU A 31 5.99 -20.52 4.56
C GLU A 31 5.73 -19.25 5.40
N LEU A 32 6.59 -19.00 6.40
CA LEU A 32 6.61 -17.82 7.27
C LEU A 32 7.87 -16.96 7.07
N ALA A 33 8.70 -17.29 6.07
CA ALA A 33 9.92 -16.58 5.78
C ALA A 33 9.64 -15.16 5.25
N LEU A 34 10.62 -14.27 5.41
CA LEU A 34 10.56 -12.88 4.92
C LEU A 34 9.32 -12.10 5.40
N PHE A 35 8.78 -12.46 6.58
CA PHE A 35 7.64 -11.76 7.18
C PHE A 35 7.87 -10.25 7.20
N ASP A 36 7.03 -9.55 6.47
CA ASP A 36 7.03 -8.10 6.41
C ASP A 36 6.39 -7.55 7.68
N GLN A 37 7.14 -6.78 8.47
CA GLN A 37 6.66 -6.28 9.76
C GLN A 37 5.83 -5.01 9.63
N ASN A 38 5.98 -4.28 8.54
CA ASN A 38 5.47 -2.93 8.44
C ASN A 38 4.91 -2.55 7.06
N GLY A 39 5.12 -3.36 6.03
CA GLY A 39 4.47 -3.25 4.73
C GLY A 39 3.33 -4.26 4.55
N TYR A 40 3.08 -4.60 3.29
CA TYR A 40 1.95 -5.40 2.83
C TYR A 40 2.35 -6.71 2.15
N ASP A 41 3.64 -7.06 2.14
CA ASP A 41 4.07 -8.33 1.57
C ASP A 41 3.55 -9.49 2.44
N LEU A 42 2.80 -10.39 1.81
CA LEU A 42 2.22 -11.59 2.40
C LEU A 42 3.24 -12.74 2.39
N THR A 43 3.39 -13.44 3.51
CA THR A 43 4.05 -14.75 3.48
C THR A 43 3.24 -15.78 2.68
N ASP A 44 3.84 -16.91 2.33
CA ASP A 44 3.12 -17.98 1.60
C ASP A 44 1.89 -18.48 2.37
N LEU A 45 2.00 -18.54 3.70
CA LEU A 45 0.85 -18.86 4.54
C LEU A 45 -0.26 -17.81 4.47
N GLU A 46 0.08 -16.52 4.51
CA GLU A 46 -0.91 -15.44 4.37
C GLU A 46 -1.62 -15.48 3.00
N GLN A 47 -0.89 -15.81 1.92
CA GLN A 47 -1.44 -15.97 0.58
C GLN A 47 -2.48 -17.11 0.50
N ARG A 48 -2.20 -18.27 1.10
CA ARG A 48 -3.14 -19.40 1.16
C ARG A 48 -4.46 -19.02 1.86
N TYR A 49 -4.37 -18.23 2.93
CA TYR A 49 -5.56 -17.73 3.62
C TYR A 49 -6.34 -16.72 2.78
N ALA A 50 -5.65 -15.83 2.05
CA ALA A 50 -6.32 -14.91 1.13
C ALA A 50 -7.14 -15.70 0.09
N GLU A 51 -6.55 -16.72 -0.55
CA GLU A 51 -7.22 -17.57 -1.53
C GLU A 51 -8.44 -18.31 -0.96
N ALA A 52 -8.28 -18.94 0.21
CA ALA A 52 -9.38 -19.63 0.91
C ALA A 52 -10.53 -18.67 1.30
N ASN A 53 -10.20 -17.40 1.51
CA ASN A 53 -11.15 -16.32 1.81
C ASN A 53 -11.60 -15.54 0.57
N LEU A 54 -11.41 -16.09 -0.64
CA LEU A 54 -11.84 -15.51 -1.93
C LEU A 54 -11.22 -14.14 -2.23
N ALA A 55 -10.02 -13.88 -1.70
CA ALA A 55 -9.20 -12.73 -2.03
C ALA A 55 -8.02 -13.16 -2.92
N THR A 56 -7.62 -12.27 -3.84
CA THR A 56 -6.48 -12.53 -4.73
C THR A 56 -5.25 -11.80 -4.22
N ALA A 57 -4.17 -12.54 -4.00
CA ALA A 57 -2.85 -11.96 -3.80
C ALA A 57 -2.17 -11.73 -5.16
N HIS A 58 -1.64 -10.53 -5.38
CA HIS A 58 -0.98 -10.17 -6.63
C HIS A 58 0.50 -9.90 -6.42
N ALA A 59 1.33 -10.27 -7.40
CA ALA A 59 2.73 -9.90 -7.40
C ALA A 59 2.90 -8.37 -7.31
N HIS A 60 3.59 -7.89 -6.28
CA HIS A 60 4.03 -6.52 -6.10
C HIS A 60 5.39 -6.28 -6.78
N ARG A 61 6.29 -7.27 -6.70
CA ARG A 61 7.48 -7.49 -7.54
C ARG A 61 7.52 -9.00 -7.83
N GLU A 62 8.33 -9.49 -8.78
CA GLU A 62 8.32 -10.92 -9.20
C GLU A 62 8.32 -11.96 -8.04
N HIS A 63 8.77 -11.61 -6.84
CA HIS A 63 8.85 -12.47 -5.67
C HIS A 63 8.00 -12.04 -4.45
N ARG A 64 7.16 -11.01 -4.55
CA ARG A 64 6.40 -10.45 -3.40
C ARG A 64 4.93 -10.39 -3.72
N HIS A 65 4.06 -10.80 -2.82
CA HIS A 65 2.61 -10.79 -3.05
C HIS A 65 1.89 -9.91 -2.04
N ALA A 66 0.89 -9.15 -2.49
CA ALA A 66 0.07 -8.29 -1.64
C ALA A 66 -1.40 -8.33 -2.08
N ILE A 67 -2.33 -8.06 -1.16
CA ILE A 67 -3.72 -7.77 -1.52
C ILE A 67 -3.75 -6.31 -1.94
N LYS A 68 -3.91 -6.08 -3.23
CA LYS A 68 -3.90 -4.73 -3.79
C LYS A 68 -4.83 -4.60 -4.99
N THR A 69 -5.35 -3.41 -5.16
CA THR A 69 -6.09 -3.01 -6.35
C THR A 69 -5.62 -1.63 -6.83
N PRO A 70 -5.65 -1.33 -8.14
CA PRO A 70 -5.37 0.01 -8.61
C PRO A 70 -6.28 1.04 -7.93
N TRP A 71 -5.74 2.18 -7.52
CA TRP A 71 -6.53 3.29 -6.97
C TRP A 71 -6.83 4.30 -8.09
N PHE A 72 -5.78 4.83 -8.72
CA PHE A 72 -5.85 5.58 -9.97
C PHE A 72 -5.15 4.84 -11.11
N THR A 73 -5.56 5.13 -12.34
CA THR A 73 -4.88 4.68 -13.56
C THR A 73 -4.59 5.85 -14.48
N GLN A 74 -3.61 5.67 -15.37
CA GLN A 74 -3.26 6.65 -16.39
C GLN A 74 -3.03 5.90 -17.71
N PRO A 75 -3.46 6.44 -18.86
CA PRO A 75 -2.99 5.97 -20.16
C PRO A 75 -1.47 6.01 -20.24
N GLU A 76 -0.87 5.12 -21.02
CA GLU A 76 0.59 5.11 -21.20
C GLU A 76 1.10 6.45 -21.71
N ARG A 77 2.20 6.92 -21.10
CA ARG A 77 2.89 8.16 -21.45
C ARG A 77 4.38 7.93 -21.41
N VAL A 78 5.10 8.70 -22.23
CA VAL A 78 6.57 8.66 -22.32
C VAL A 78 7.24 9.96 -21.86
N GLU A 79 6.45 10.98 -21.57
CA GLU A 79 6.91 12.32 -21.14
C GLU A 79 5.82 13.06 -20.36
N GLY A 80 6.26 14.06 -19.59
CA GLY A 80 5.42 14.80 -18.64
C GLY A 80 5.29 14.04 -17.33
N ALA A 81 4.18 14.28 -16.64
CA ALA A 81 3.82 13.58 -15.41
C ALA A 81 3.34 12.14 -15.71
N VAL A 82 4.07 11.16 -15.20
CA VAL A 82 3.83 9.73 -15.41
C VAL A 82 3.46 9.09 -14.07
N LEU A 83 2.29 8.47 -14.01
CA LEU A 83 1.86 7.71 -12.85
C LEU A 83 2.72 6.46 -12.75
N ASN A 84 3.60 6.42 -11.75
CA ASN A 84 4.45 5.27 -11.49
C ASN A 84 3.61 4.13 -10.89
N HIS A 85 2.86 4.44 -9.83
CA HIS A 85 1.87 3.53 -9.26
C HIS A 85 0.80 4.29 -8.48
N SER A 86 -0.37 3.66 -8.35
CA SER A 86 -1.42 4.12 -7.44
C SER A 86 -2.24 2.92 -6.99
N LEU A 87 -2.18 2.61 -5.70
CA LEU A 87 -2.64 1.33 -5.16
C LEU A 87 -3.43 1.53 -3.86
N LEU A 88 -4.46 0.71 -3.70
CA LEU A 88 -5.10 0.41 -2.43
C LEU A 88 -4.49 -0.90 -1.92
N PHE A 89 -4.01 -0.91 -0.68
CA PHE A 89 -3.42 -2.07 -0.04
C PHE A 89 -4.23 -2.56 1.15
N GLU A 90 -4.23 -3.87 1.34
CA GLU A 90 -4.86 -4.51 2.49
C GLU A 90 -3.97 -5.61 3.06
N ARG A 91 -4.00 -5.76 4.38
CA ARG A 91 -3.45 -6.91 5.07
C ARG A 91 -4.31 -7.24 6.27
N LYS A 92 -4.67 -8.51 6.43
CA LYS A 92 -5.74 -8.91 7.36
C LYS A 92 -5.19 -9.57 8.61
N GLY A 93 -5.87 -9.37 9.73
CA GLY A 93 -5.69 -10.18 10.92
C GLY A 93 -6.47 -11.50 10.81
N TYR A 94 -6.47 -12.30 11.88
CA TYR A 94 -7.18 -13.58 11.95
C TYR A 94 -8.19 -13.61 13.10
N CYS A 95 -9.36 -14.21 12.87
CA CYS A 95 -10.38 -14.44 13.89
C CYS A 95 -11.12 -15.77 13.63
N GLY A 96 -12.04 -16.15 14.52
CA GLY A 96 -12.89 -17.34 14.36
C GLY A 96 -12.09 -18.64 14.13
N GLU A 97 -12.63 -19.52 13.29
CA GLU A 97 -12.04 -20.84 13.00
C GLU A 97 -10.63 -20.73 12.38
N ALA A 98 -10.35 -19.69 11.59
CA ALA A 98 -9.01 -19.42 11.09
C ALA A 98 -8.00 -19.16 12.23
N LEU A 99 -8.38 -18.34 13.22
CA LEU A 99 -7.53 -18.08 14.38
C LEU A 99 -7.34 -19.35 15.21
N GLU A 100 -8.40 -20.10 15.48
CA GLU A 100 -8.32 -21.37 16.23
C GLU A 100 -7.36 -22.36 15.56
N GLN A 101 -7.40 -22.48 14.23
CA GLN A 101 -6.47 -23.29 13.45
C GLN A 101 -5.02 -22.83 13.64
N LEU A 102 -4.78 -21.52 13.53
CA LEU A 102 -3.43 -20.95 13.70
C LEU A 102 -2.91 -21.16 15.14
N GLU A 103 -3.75 -20.98 16.15
CA GLU A 103 -3.38 -21.19 17.55
C GLU A 103 -3.04 -22.66 17.83
N CYS A 104 -3.77 -23.60 17.25
CA CYS A 104 -3.45 -25.02 17.30
C CYS A 104 -2.06 -25.30 16.69
N TRP A 105 -1.80 -24.77 15.48
CA TRP A 105 -0.50 -24.95 14.83
C TRP A 105 0.65 -24.25 15.54
N ALA A 106 0.38 -23.12 16.22
CA ALA A 106 1.40 -22.36 16.94
C ALA A 106 2.00 -23.15 18.12
N GLN A 107 1.29 -24.15 18.65
CA GLN A 107 1.83 -25.08 19.65
C GLN A 107 3.03 -25.88 19.13
N ALA A 108 3.04 -26.20 17.83
CA ALA A 108 4.13 -26.91 17.16
C ALA A 108 5.13 -25.96 16.47
N ASN A 109 4.67 -24.83 15.96
CA ASN A 109 5.49 -23.83 15.28
C ASN A 109 5.20 -22.41 15.82
N PRO A 110 5.94 -21.96 16.85
CA PRO A 110 5.72 -20.65 17.47
C PRO A 110 5.91 -19.44 16.54
N LEU A 111 6.54 -19.60 15.36
CA LEU A 111 6.66 -18.52 14.39
C LEU A 111 5.29 -18.07 13.85
N ILE A 112 4.27 -18.91 13.96
CA ILE A 112 2.88 -18.60 13.58
C ILE A 112 2.32 -17.46 14.43
N TYR A 113 2.85 -17.23 15.65
CA TYR A 113 2.46 -16.06 16.43
C TYR A 113 2.73 -14.73 15.71
N LYS A 114 3.66 -14.69 14.75
CA LYS A 114 3.87 -13.50 13.91
C LYS A 114 2.62 -13.14 13.11
N ILE A 115 1.86 -14.10 12.61
CA ILE A 115 0.65 -13.80 11.85
C ILE A 115 -0.58 -13.68 12.77
N ILE A 116 -0.65 -14.46 13.86
CA ILE A 116 -1.71 -14.36 14.87
C ILE A 116 -1.77 -12.96 15.48
N ARG A 117 -0.61 -12.35 15.76
CA ARG A 117 -0.51 -11.03 16.40
C ARG A 117 -0.76 -9.85 15.48
N MET A 118 -1.02 -10.09 14.19
CA MET A 118 -1.26 -9.01 13.24
C MET A 118 -2.59 -8.31 13.51
N ARG A 119 -2.55 -6.98 13.46
CA ARG A 119 -3.76 -6.16 13.35
C ARG A 119 -4.10 -5.98 11.87
N PRO A 120 -5.40 -5.87 11.51
CA PRO A 120 -5.79 -5.46 10.16
C PRO A 120 -5.16 -4.13 9.78
N LYS A 121 -4.73 -3.99 8.54
CA LYS A 121 -4.05 -2.80 8.02
C LYS A 121 -4.57 -2.47 6.62
N TRP A 122 -4.82 -1.19 6.36
CA TRP A 122 -5.19 -0.64 5.05
C TRP A 122 -4.22 0.46 4.67
N GLY A 123 -3.87 0.53 3.39
CA GLY A 123 -2.86 1.45 2.87
C GLY A 123 -3.29 2.14 1.60
N LEU A 124 -2.94 3.42 1.51
CA LEU A 124 -3.02 4.22 0.31
C LEU A 124 -1.59 4.49 -0.17
N ASP A 125 -1.33 4.26 -1.45
CA ASP A 125 -0.03 4.52 -2.05
C ASP A 125 -0.23 5.20 -3.41
N PHE A 126 0.40 6.34 -3.59
CA PHE A 126 0.33 7.14 -4.81
C PHE A 126 1.72 7.69 -5.15
N SER A 127 2.19 7.43 -6.37
CA SER A 127 3.46 7.93 -6.88
C SER A 127 3.30 8.48 -8.29
N MET A 128 3.66 9.74 -8.46
CA MET A 128 3.73 10.45 -9.74
C MET A 128 5.17 10.90 -9.97
N ASP A 129 5.72 10.52 -11.11
CA ASP A 129 7.04 10.93 -11.59
C ASP A 129 6.90 11.96 -12.70
N TYR A 130 8.00 12.65 -13.02
CA TYR A 130 8.13 13.51 -14.17
C TYR A 130 9.36 13.14 -14.98
N ALA A 131 9.22 13.08 -16.30
CA ALA A 131 10.32 12.95 -17.25
C ALA A 131 10.08 13.81 -18.49
N ASP A 132 11.11 14.49 -19.01
CA ASP A 132 11.02 15.24 -20.26
C ASP A 132 12.21 14.98 -21.22
N ARG A 133 12.11 15.55 -22.44
CA ARG A 133 13.14 15.43 -23.47
C ARG A 133 14.41 16.24 -23.19
N ALA A 134 14.36 17.16 -22.22
CA ALA A 134 15.55 17.87 -21.76
C ALA A 134 16.33 17.05 -20.71
N GLY A 135 15.80 15.90 -20.30
CA GLY A 135 16.43 15.02 -19.31
C GLY A 135 16.10 15.41 -17.87
N ASN A 136 15.10 16.26 -17.64
CA ASN A 136 14.60 16.49 -16.29
C ASN A 136 13.85 15.24 -15.84
N VAL A 137 14.29 14.68 -14.71
CA VAL A 137 13.65 13.52 -14.09
C VAL A 137 13.59 13.73 -12.58
N PHE A 138 12.42 13.59 -12.00
CA PHE A 138 12.21 13.64 -10.55
C PHE A 138 10.84 13.09 -10.17
N GLU A 139 10.70 12.66 -8.92
CA GLU A 139 9.41 12.32 -8.31
C GLU A 139 8.63 13.61 -8.03
N VAL A 140 7.42 13.74 -8.58
CA VAL A 140 6.52 14.89 -8.36
C VAL A 140 5.87 14.77 -6.98
N LEU A 141 5.33 13.59 -6.69
CA LEU A 141 4.77 13.23 -5.39
C LEU A 141 4.91 11.73 -5.20
N HIS A 142 5.48 11.32 -4.09
CA HIS A 142 5.23 10.01 -3.48
C HIS A 142 4.49 10.25 -2.17
N TRP A 143 3.41 9.50 -1.97
CA TRP A 143 2.59 9.65 -0.79
C TRP A 143 2.02 8.30 -0.36
N GLU A 144 2.45 7.86 0.82
CA GLU A 144 1.92 6.67 1.51
C GLU A 144 1.11 7.04 2.76
N TYR A 145 -0.01 6.34 2.98
CA TYR A 145 -0.81 6.46 4.19
C TYR A 145 -1.41 5.12 4.62
N ASP A 146 -0.83 4.58 5.67
CA ASP A 146 -1.19 3.34 6.35
C ASP A 146 -2.09 3.62 7.55
N GLY A 147 -3.02 2.72 7.87
CA GLY A 147 -3.76 2.76 9.13
C GLY A 147 -4.30 1.39 9.53
N PHE A 148 -4.58 1.25 10.83
CA PHE A 148 -5.20 0.06 11.41
C PHE A 148 -6.72 0.21 11.62
N ASP A 149 -7.26 1.40 11.32
CA ASP A 149 -8.70 1.67 11.38
C ASP A 149 -9.25 1.89 9.96
N TYR A 150 -10.20 1.06 9.56
CA TYR A 150 -10.79 1.13 8.22
C TYR A 150 -11.46 2.49 7.95
N ALA A 151 -12.24 3.00 8.90
CA ALA A 151 -13.04 4.20 8.67
C ALA A 151 -12.15 5.43 8.46
N GLU A 152 -11.08 5.54 9.25
CA GLU A 152 -10.09 6.60 9.16
C GLU A 152 -9.32 6.55 7.82
N VAL A 153 -8.88 5.38 7.38
CA VAL A 153 -8.18 5.23 6.08
C VAL A 153 -9.15 5.47 4.90
N ALA A 154 -10.40 5.01 5.01
CA ALA A 154 -11.42 5.25 3.99
C ALA A 154 -11.82 6.73 3.89
N GLU A 155 -11.92 7.44 5.02
CA GLU A 155 -12.14 8.89 5.02
C GLU A 155 -10.96 9.61 4.38
N ARG A 156 -9.73 9.21 4.72
CA ARG A 156 -8.51 9.77 4.10
C ARG A 156 -8.51 9.57 2.59
N LYS A 157 -8.87 8.37 2.11
CA LYS A 157 -9.00 8.06 0.68
C LYS A 157 -9.90 9.08 -0.02
N GLN A 158 -11.11 9.30 0.48
CA GLN A 158 -12.08 10.23 -0.11
C GLN A 158 -11.55 11.67 -0.14
N GLN A 159 -10.88 12.13 0.93
CA GLN A 159 -10.31 13.46 0.99
C GLN A 159 -9.21 13.67 -0.07
N LEU A 160 -8.36 12.65 -0.29
CA LEU A 160 -7.26 12.72 -1.24
C LEU A 160 -7.72 12.53 -2.68
N GLU A 161 -8.74 11.71 -2.93
CA GLU A 161 -9.29 11.50 -4.27
C GLU A 161 -9.69 12.80 -4.95
N VAL A 162 -10.37 13.69 -4.21
CA VAL A 162 -10.78 15.00 -4.71
C VAL A 162 -9.58 15.86 -5.10
N LYS A 163 -8.52 15.86 -4.28
CA LYS A 163 -7.32 16.67 -4.52
C LYS A 163 -6.47 16.13 -5.68
N LEU A 164 -6.21 14.83 -5.70
CA LEU A 164 -5.39 14.17 -6.71
C LEU A 164 -6.05 14.24 -8.09
N ALA A 165 -7.38 14.07 -8.17
CA ALA A 165 -8.13 14.16 -9.42
C ALA A 165 -8.18 15.59 -9.98
N ALA A 166 -8.22 16.60 -9.11
CA ALA A 166 -8.25 18.02 -9.50
C ALA A 166 -6.88 18.61 -9.87
N THR A 167 -5.79 17.90 -9.59
CA THR A 167 -4.43 18.38 -9.82
C THR A 167 -4.06 18.27 -11.31
N ASP A 168 -3.57 19.38 -11.90
CA ASP A 168 -2.87 19.33 -13.18
C ASP A 168 -1.40 18.94 -12.92
N TRP A 169 -1.10 17.67 -13.16
CA TRP A 169 0.19 17.10 -12.78
C TRP A 169 1.37 17.61 -13.61
N ASP A 170 1.15 17.99 -14.87
CA ASP A 170 2.21 18.58 -15.71
C ASP A 170 2.54 20.00 -15.23
N ASP A 171 1.52 20.80 -14.90
CA ASP A 171 1.72 22.14 -14.33
C ASP A 171 2.38 22.07 -12.94
N ALA A 172 1.92 21.15 -12.10
CA ALA A 172 2.50 20.91 -10.78
C ALA A 172 3.99 20.52 -10.89
N ALA A 173 4.34 19.60 -11.79
CA ALA A 173 5.71 19.21 -12.02
C ALA A 173 6.56 20.40 -12.51
N ALA A 174 6.06 21.18 -13.49
CA ALA A 174 6.77 22.36 -13.99
C ALA A 174 7.00 23.41 -12.88
N SER A 175 6.04 23.58 -11.97
CA SER A 175 6.14 24.47 -10.81
C SER A 175 7.13 23.97 -9.75
N ILE A 176 7.12 22.67 -9.45
CA ILE A 176 8.07 22.04 -8.52
C ILE A 176 9.50 22.12 -9.07
N LEU A 177 9.68 21.91 -10.37
CA LEU A 177 10.98 22.00 -11.03
C LEU A 177 11.59 23.42 -10.94
N LYS A 178 10.76 24.47 -11.00
CA LYS A 178 11.21 25.87 -10.80
C LYS A 178 11.70 26.13 -9.37
N GLN A 179 11.29 25.32 -8.41
CA GLN A 179 11.63 25.42 -6.99
C GLN A 179 12.66 24.36 -6.56
N LYS A 180 13.37 23.75 -7.51
CA LYS A 180 14.30 22.63 -7.28
C LYS A 180 15.36 22.91 -6.22
N ASP A 181 15.83 24.15 -6.15
CA ASP A 181 16.78 24.63 -5.15
C ASP A 181 16.26 24.51 -3.71
N GLN A 182 14.95 24.58 -3.51
CA GLN A 182 14.32 24.50 -2.19
C GLN A 182 14.25 23.08 -1.62
N TRP A 183 14.16 22.05 -2.48
CA TRP A 183 13.85 20.69 -2.05
C TRP A 183 14.88 19.63 -2.45
N HIS A 184 15.56 19.77 -3.58
CA HIS A 184 16.39 18.69 -4.13
C HIS A 184 17.60 18.31 -3.24
N HIS A 185 18.05 19.22 -2.39
CA HIS A 185 19.16 18.99 -1.47
C HIS A 185 18.71 18.36 -0.14
N LEU A 186 17.40 18.28 0.10
CA LEU A 186 16.83 17.74 1.33
C LEU A 186 16.92 16.21 1.33
N ASP A 187 16.89 15.62 2.53
CA ASP A 187 16.73 14.18 2.67
C ASP A 187 15.33 13.72 2.25
N PHE A 188 15.13 12.41 2.20
CA PHE A 188 13.87 11.80 1.77
C PHE A 188 12.64 12.35 2.53
N PHE A 189 12.70 12.40 3.87
CA PHE A 189 11.56 12.81 4.68
C PHE A 189 11.26 14.29 4.52
N ALA A 190 12.30 15.12 4.45
CA ALA A 190 12.16 16.55 4.24
C ALA A 190 11.65 16.88 2.82
N GLN A 191 12.03 16.11 1.79
CA GLN A 191 11.42 16.21 0.46
C GLN A 191 9.94 15.83 0.47
N SER A 192 9.59 14.71 1.11
CA SER A 192 8.20 14.26 1.27
C SER A 192 7.35 15.31 1.98
N ASP A 193 7.84 15.86 3.10
CA ASP A 193 7.17 16.93 3.84
C ASP A 193 6.97 18.20 2.99
N TRP A 194 8.00 18.61 2.23
CA TRP A 194 7.93 19.77 1.35
C TRP A 194 6.87 19.56 0.25
N LYS A 195 6.83 18.38 -0.37
CA LYS A 195 5.83 18.02 -1.40
C LYS A 195 4.42 17.95 -0.80
N CYS A 196 4.24 17.34 0.37
CA CYS A 196 2.96 17.32 1.07
C CYS A 196 2.45 18.74 1.32
N HIS A 197 3.34 19.66 1.74
CA HIS A 197 3.00 21.06 1.93
C HIS A 197 2.62 21.75 0.61
N TYR A 198 3.38 21.52 -0.46
CA TYR A 198 3.10 22.05 -1.80
C TYR A 198 1.69 21.67 -2.29
N PHE A 199 1.29 20.40 -2.13
CA PHE A 199 -0.06 19.93 -2.50
C PHE A 199 -1.12 20.22 -1.43
N GLY A 200 -0.74 20.77 -0.28
CA GLY A 200 -1.63 21.02 0.84
C GLY A 200 -2.26 19.74 1.40
N ILE A 201 -1.58 18.60 1.33
CA ILE A 201 -2.05 17.31 1.83
C ILE A 201 -1.40 16.98 3.17
N VAL A 202 -1.97 16.00 3.88
CA VAL A 202 -1.37 15.54 5.13
C VAL A 202 -0.04 14.83 4.87
N LYS A 203 0.83 14.84 5.87
CA LYS A 203 2.09 14.08 5.83
C LYS A 203 1.83 12.59 5.61
N GLU A 204 2.79 11.95 4.98
CA GLU A 204 2.82 10.50 4.86
C GLU A 204 2.78 9.83 6.24
N ARG A 205 2.18 8.64 6.28
CA ARG A 205 2.19 7.77 7.46
C ARG A 205 2.42 6.35 7.01
N PHE A 206 3.64 5.86 7.18
CA PHE A 206 4.05 4.54 6.71
C PHE A 206 5.00 3.88 7.70
N LYS A 207 5.46 2.65 7.41
CA LYS A 207 6.33 1.86 8.31
C LYS A 207 5.71 1.56 9.68
N MET A 208 4.38 1.51 9.77
CA MET A 208 3.69 1.14 11.00
C MET A 208 3.84 -0.35 11.29
N VAL A 209 4.41 -0.70 12.44
CA VAL A 209 4.57 -2.10 12.87
C VAL A 209 3.19 -2.74 13.07
N ILE A 210 2.94 -3.86 12.38
CA ILE A 210 1.60 -4.45 12.27
C ILE A 210 1.11 -5.13 13.54
N TRP A 211 2.03 -5.57 14.40
CA TRP A 211 1.70 -6.27 15.64
C TRP A 211 1.06 -5.36 16.69
N GLU A 212 0.11 -5.93 17.46
CA GLU A 212 -0.45 -5.32 18.68
C GLU A 212 0.53 -5.36 19.86
#